data_AF-A0A3M1YSK4-F1
#
_entry.id   AF-A0A3M1YSK4-F1
#
_cell.length_a   1.000
_cell.length_b   1.000
_cell.length_c   1.000
_cell.angle_alpha   90.00
_cell.angle_beta   90.00
_cell.angle_gamma   90.00
#
_symmetry.space_group_name_H-M   'P 1'
#
loop_
_entity.id
_entity.type
_entity.pdbx_description
1 polymer ?
#
loop_
_entity_poly.entity_id
_entity_poly.type
_entity_poly.pdbx_seq_one_letter_code
_entity_poly.pdbx_strand_id
1 'polypeptide(L)'
;IDAVNNRINLTSGIIYDIKLSDGTHYKCDEGAGTTAFDSSGNGHHGTMYNITESTFHATDNRVRSWQNEVGYNDYVFFNSTNGAMLIDDASVLANCTDATIEFKIYRGKDDDGLVFTHRHTNGIDVYFALYHPGQTSNSYSSNIYKSGQSRILVDGVQIGNARQDLANALTVGQVHTVRYEHFDLSMMSKLFMNLHSGGYFVEDDFIFDVKLDYTSDGVWEHHWPLIGHFDDVIGGLKAIPDSTIYLPADQTGSSDIIGNPLYHTGRVKYNADLVQSACATFDGVDDYADLPAPPFDANGTNWTVGCWFRTTDNFYRLIDWRGTGTATTVRGVQISKSATNTTFANTRIDTGAGNEINFAEVDALPYIDGNWHHIMLGWDSSTGTAYLYLDGNLALAKTNSALVNADLTSQPGIWRLGAASNDGSQQFQGSACGFIFYNILLSASEIAELYSTGFVSGVTPAAYYPLAEGAGTTLYDVSGNNLHATLYNISESSFWANTQDVFHYNINKGSSLYTHATNNDLRVPYDLNGHPLSITPPSGYSLASENPAGNWHNNAETKIQMMAGDANLAAGTFWMDSAGTLQARSYNDIVGIWNNEN
;
A
#
# COMPACT_ATOMS: atom_id res chain seq x y z
N ILE A 1 -26.92 -19.95 -23.92
CA ILE A 1 -26.25 -18.93 -24.77
C ILE A 1 -27.13 -18.74 -26.00
N ASP A 2 -27.66 -17.53 -26.16
CA ASP A 2 -28.33 -17.08 -27.37
C ASP A 2 -27.28 -16.43 -28.28
N ALA A 3 -26.72 -17.23 -29.18
CA ALA A 3 -25.67 -16.80 -30.09
C ALA A 3 -26.16 -15.77 -31.12
N VAL A 4 -27.48 -15.67 -31.35
CA VAL A 4 -28.04 -14.72 -32.32
C VAL A 4 -28.03 -13.30 -31.74
N ASN A 5 -28.28 -13.17 -30.44
CA ASN A 5 -28.34 -11.89 -29.75
C ASN A 5 -27.07 -11.57 -28.93
N ASN A 6 -26.04 -12.42 -29.01
CA ASN A 6 -24.82 -12.34 -28.19
C ASN A 6 -25.12 -12.27 -26.68
N ARG A 7 -26.01 -13.15 -26.18
CA ARG A 7 -26.50 -13.11 -24.79
C ARG A 7 -26.32 -14.44 -24.05
N ILE A 8 -25.99 -14.34 -22.78
CA ILE A 8 -26.06 -15.46 -21.83
C ILE A 8 -27.35 -15.30 -21.03
N ASN A 9 -28.37 -16.09 -21.38
CA ASN A 9 -29.63 -16.08 -20.64
C ASN A 9 -29.53 -17.03 -19.44
N LEU A 10 -29.68 -16.46 -18.25
CA LEU A 10 -29.65 -17.16 -16.97
C LEU A 10 -31.07 -17.21 -16.38
N THR A 11 -31.35 -18.24 -15.60
CA THR A 11 -32.62 -18.39 -14.85
C THR A 11 -32.31 -18.42 -13.35
N SER A 12 -33.24 -18.84 -12.50
CA SER A 12 -33.00 -18.91 -11.05
C SER A 12 -31.81 -19.82 -10.73
N GLY A 13 -30.83 -19.32 -9.97
CA GLY A 13 -29.67 -20.08 -9.52
C GLY A 13 -28.53 -19.18 -9.07
N ILE A 14 -27.41 -19.80 -8.67
CA ILE A 14 -26.15 -19.12 -8.31
C ILE A 14 -25.11 -19.53 -9.35
N ILE A 15 -24.36 -18.54 -9.85
CA ILE A 15 -23.23 -18.74 -10.76
C ILE A 15 -22.05 -17.97 -10.19
N TYR A 16 -20.88 -18.60 -10.19
CA TYR A 16 -19.64 -18.05 -9.63
C TYR A 16 -18.47 -18.10 -10.62
N ASP A 17 -18.67 -18.67 -11.81
CA ASP A 17 -17.63 -18.84 -12.83
C ASP A 17 -18.29 -19.10 -14.20
N ILE A 18 -17.95 -18.30 -15.21
CA ILE A 18 -18.36 -18.52 -16.60
C ILE A 18 -17.12 -18.53 -17.48
N LYS A 19 -16.81 -19.70 -18.06
CA LYS A 19 -15.76 -19.86 -19.05
C LYS A 19 -16.36 -20.23 -20.39
N LEU A 20 -16.11 -19.41 -21.40
CA LEU A 20 -16.55 -19.63 -22.76
C LEU A 20 -15.46 -20.34 -23.57
N SER A 21 -15.87 -20.99 -24.66
CA SER A 21 -14.96 -21.80 -25.50
C SER A 21 -13.94 -20.97 -26.29
N ASP A 22 -14.16 -19.66 -26.42
CA ASP A 22 -13.22 -18.69 -27.00
C ASP A 22 -12.15 -18.23 -25.99
N GLY A 23 -12.22 -18.68 -24.74
CA GLY A 23 -11.27 -18.34 -23.68
C GLY A 23 -11.72 -17.20 -22.77
N THR A 24 -12.83 -16.52 -23.09
CA THR A 24 -13.42 -15.49 -22.22
C THR A 24 -13.79 -16.08 -20.86
N HIS A 25 -13.46 -15.36 -19.79
CA HIS A 25 -13.63 -15.84 -18.43
C HIS A 25 -14.20 -14.74 -17.54
N TYR A 26 -15.45 -14.90 -17.13
CA TYR A 26 -16.08 -14.06 -16.11
C TYR A 26 -16.00 -14.75 -14.75
N LYS A 27 -15.36 -14.10 -13.79
CA LYS A 27 -15.20 -14.58 -12.41
C LYS A 27 -16.39 -14.20 -11.51
N CYS A 28 -17.26 -13.29 -11.97
CA CYS A 28 -18.52 -12.91 -11.33
C CYS A 28 -18.36 -12.32 -9.91
N ASP A 29 -17.26 -11.58 -9.70
CA ASP A 29 -16.81 -11.03 -8.43
C ASP A 29 -16.71 -9.50 -8.43
N GLU A 30 -17.47 -8.82 -9.30
CA GLU A 30 -17.39 -7.36 -9.49
C GLU A 30 -18.03 -6.55 -8.35
N GLY A 31 -19.00 -7.15 -7.66
CA GLY A 31 -19.61 -6.62 -6.43
C GLY A 31 -20.58 -5.44 -6.60
N ALA A 32 -20.44 -4.65 -7.66
CA ALA A 32 -21.25 -3.48 -7.99
C ALA A 32 -21.24 -3.19 -9.50
N GLY A 33 -22.12 -2.30 -9.94
CA GLY A 33 -22.26 -1.87 -11.33
C GLY A 33 -22.97 -2.89 -12.24
N THR A 34 -23.00 -2.60 -13.54
CA THR A 34 -23.66 -3.48 -14.54
C THR A 34 -22.70 -4.18 -15.50
N THR A 35 -21.40 -4.08 -15.24
CA THR A 35 -20.36 -4.67 -16.08
C THR A 35 -19.87 -6.00 -15.49
N ALA A 36 -19.86 -7.04 -16.30
CA ALA A 36 -19.20 -8.32 -15.97
C ALA A 36 -17.81 -8.33 -16.60
N PHE A 37 -16.76 -8.36 -15.79
CA PHE A 37 -15.40 -8.18 -16.27
C PHE A 37 -14.82 -9.49 -16.83
N ASP A 38 -14.28 -9.42 -18.04
CA ASP A 38 -13.56 -10.54 -18.66
C ASP A 38 -12.11 -10.58 -18.15
N SER A 39 -11.82 -11.55 -17.29
CA SER A 39 -10.49 -11.77 -16.74
C SER A 39 -9.51 -12.41 -17.71
N SER A 40 -9.94 -12.80 -18.91
CA SER A 40 -9.05 -13.47 -19.88
C SER A 40 -8.10 -12.53 -20.62
N GLY A 41 -8.33 -11.23 -20.55
CA GLY A 41 -7.56 -10.23 -21.30
C GLY A 41 -8.01 -10.07 -22.77
N ASN A 42 -9.10 -10.73 -23.19
CA ASN A 42 -9.67 -10.56 -24.53
C ASN A 42 -10.52 -9.29 -24.66
N GLY A 43 -10.77 -8.57 -23.55
CA GLY A 43 -11.58 -7.35 -23.54
C GLY A 43 -13.07 -7.61 -23.82
N HIS A 44 -13.53 -8.86 -23.72
CA HIS A 44 -14.92 -9.24 -23.97
C HIS A 44 -15.78 -8.99 -22.72
N HIS A 45 -15.73 -7.79 -22.15
CA HIS A 45 -16.56 -7.43 -20.99
C HIS A 45 -18.05 -7.57 -21.32
N GLY A 46 -18.81 -8.13 -20.38
CA GLY A 46 -20.24 -8.37 -20.50
C GLY A 46 -21.06 -7.23 -19.91
N THR A 47 -22.30 -7.10 -20.37
CA THR A 47 -23.30 -6.22 -19.74
C THR A 47 -24.38 -7.05 -19.07
N MET A 48 -24.62 -6.77 -17.80
CA MET A 48 -25.68 -7.36 -17.01
C MET A 48 -27.00 -6.61 -17.24
N TYR A 49 -28.05 -7.35 -17.57
CA TYR A 49 -29.38 -6.79 -17.87
C TYR A 49 -30.43 -7.30 -16.88
N ASN A 50 -31.37 -6.42 -16.50
CA ASN A 50 -32.48 -6.72 -15.59
C ASN A 50 -32.02 -7.21 -14.21
N ILE A 51 -30.94 -6.65 -13.70
CA ILE A 51 -30.42 -6.94 -12.36
C ILE A 51 -31.01 -5.98 -11.33
N THR A 52 -31.07 -6.43 -10.08
CA THR A 52 -31.24 -5.54 -8.93
C THR A 52 -29.93 -5.61 -8.16
N GLU A 53 -29.08 -4.59 -8.33
CA GLU A 53 -27.67 -4.57 -7.88
C GLU A 53 -27.51 -5.00 -6.43
N SER A 54 -28.35 -4.45 -5.53
CA SER A 54 -28.36 -4.77 -4.09
C SER A 54 -28.64 -6.24 -3.74
N THR A 55 -29.08 -7.05 -4.70
CA THR A 55 -29.39 -8.47 -4.52
C THR A 55 -28.77 -9.37 -5.60
N PHE A 56 -28.04 -8.80 -6.56
CA PHE A 56 -27.50 -9.55 -7.69
C PHE A 56 -26.24 -10.32 -7.28
N HIS A 57 -25.33 -9.67 -6.54
CA HIS A 57 -24.20 -10.32 -5.90
C HIS A 57 -24.61 -10.85 -4.52
N ALA A 58 -24.22 -12.09 -4.22
CA ALA A 58 -24.47 -12.73 -2.93
C ALA A 58 -23.26 -13.57 -2.53
N THR A 59 -23.03 -13.69 -1.22
CA THR A 59 -21.93 -14.50 -0.68
C THR A 59 -22.35 -15.97 -0.54
N ASP A 60 -21.49 -16.89 -0.97
CA ASP A 60 -21.66 -18.34 -0.77
C ASP A 60 -20.32 -18.97 -0.39
N ASN A 61 -20.27 -19.64 0.76
CA ASN A 61 -19.05 -20.22 1.31
C ASN A 61 -18.69 -21.62 0.78
N ARG A 62 -19.48 -22.15 -0.16
CA ARG A 62 -19.31 -23.47 -0.79
C ARG A 62 -18.66 -23.40 -2.16
N VAL A 63 -18.53 -22.20 -2.73
CA VAL A 63 -17.94 -21.98 -4.06
C VAL A 63 -16.55 -21.37 -3.93
N ARG A 64 -15.78 -21.41 -5.02
CA ARG A 64 -14.46 -20.78 -5.09
C ARG A 64 -14.62 -19.26 -5.00
N SER A 65 -13.86 -18.61 -4.12
CA SER A 65 -13.71 -17.15 -4.15
C SER A 65 -12.47 -16.78 -4.94
N TRP A 66 -12.67 -16.13 -6.10
CA TRP A 66 -11.55 -15.69 -6.95
C TRP A 66 -10.78 -14.54 -6.31
N GLN A 67 -11.49 -13.56 -5.76
CA GLN A 67 -10.93 -12.48 -4.94
C GLN A 67 -10.00 -13.02 -3.84
N ASN A 68 -10.39 -14.09 -3.16
CA ASN A 68 -9.62 -14.64 -2.05
C ASN A 68 -8.50 -15.62 -2.46
N GLU A 69 -8.63 -16.27 -3.62
CA GLU A 69 -7.63 -17.25 -4.07
C GLU A 69 -6.57 -16.65 -4.97
N VAL A 70 -6.88 -15.49 -5.57
CA VAL A 70 -6.02 -14.83 -6.55
C VAL A 70 -5.78 -13.38 -6.16
N GLY A 71 -6.85 -12.65 -5.88
CA GLY A 71 -6.80 -11.24 -5.53
C GLY A 71 -7.74 -10.39 -6.38
N TYR A 72 -7.85 -9.12 -6.00
CA TYR A 72 -8.63 -8.10 -6.68
C TYR A 72 -8.11 -6.71 -6.32
N ASN A 73 -8.57 -5.72 -7.07
CA ASN A 73 -8.45 -4.32 -6.69
C ASN A 73 -9.84 -3.75 -6.45
N ASP A 74 -9.94 -2.81 -5.53
CA ASP A 74 -11.15 -2.10 -5.24
C ASP A 74 -10.99 -0.63 -5.66
N TYR A 75 -11.97 -0.13 -6.41
CA TYR A 75 -11.94 1.19 -7.01
C TYR A 75 -13.16 1.99 -6.60
N VAL A 76 -13.00 3.33 -6.53
CA VAL A 76 -14.14 4.22 -6.30
C VAL A 76 -15.08 4.15 -7.47
N PHE A 77 -16.30 3.74 -7.19
CA PHE A 77 -17.39 3.74 -8.15
C PHE A 77 -18.26 4.97 -7.89
N PHE A 78 -18.29 5.87 -8.87
CA PHE A 78 -19.08 7.09 -8.81
C PHE A 78 -20.44 6.82 -9.42
N ASN A 79 -21.49 6.73 -8.60
CA ASN A 79 -22.83 6.53 -9.13
C ASN A 79 -23.52 7.89 -9.42
N SER A 80 -24.71 7.77 -10.00
CA SER A 80 -25.62 8.83 -10.41
C SER A 80 -26.13 9.76 -9.29
N THR A 81 -25.97 9.38 -8.02
CA THR A 81 -26.69 9.94 -6.87
C THR A 81 -25.78 10.74 -5.93
N ASN A 82 -24.57 10.27 -5.62
CA ASN A 82 -23.54 11.05 -4.92
C ASN A 82 -22.16 10.77 -5.54
N GLY A 83 -21.22 11.72 -5.47
CA GLY A 83 -19.82 11.42 -5.77
C GLY A 83 -18.86 11.96 -4.73
N ALA A 84 -17.55 11.78 -4.96
CA ALA A 84 -16.55 11.97 -3.92
C ALA A 84 -16.15 13.44 -3.78
N MET A 85 -16.17 13.91 -2.53
CA MET A 85 -15.64 15.22 -2.17
C MET A 85 -14.12 15.14 -2.10
N LEU A 86 -13.42 15.96 -2.90
CA LEU A 86 -11.96 16.03 -2.89
C LEU A 86 -11.46 17.12 -1.94
N ILE A 87 -12.09 18.29 -1.98
CA ILE A 87 -11.71 19.45 -1.15
C ILE A 87 -12.97 20.05 -0.53
N ASP A 88 -12.97 20.17 0.79
CA ASP A 88 -14.01 20.83 1.59
C ASP A 88 -13.51 22.11 2.28
N ASP A 89 -12.71 22.90 1.56
CA ASP A 89 -12.15 24.15 2.09
C ASP A 89 -12.18 25.26 1.04
N ALA A 90 -13.16 26.14 1.18
CA ALA A 90 -13.30 27.33 0.34
C ALA A 90 -12.10 28.28 0.43
N SER A 91 -11.36 28.29 1.54
CA SER A 91 -10.20 29.17 1.74
C SER A 91 -8.98 28.72 0.94
N VAL A 92 -8.82 27.40 0.77
CA VAL A 92 -7.80 26.80 -0.12
C VAL A 92 -8.16 27.13 -1.57
N LEU A 93 -9.42 26.92 -1.96
CA LEU A 93 -9.86 27.10 -3.33
C LEU A 93 -9.86 28.57 -3.77
N ALA A 94 -10.16 29.52 -2.86
CA ALA A 94 -10.28 30.96 -3.18
C ALA A 94 -9.03 31.60 -3.81
N ASN A 95 -7.84 31.03 -3.59
CA ASN A 95 -6.59 31.53 -4.15
C ASN A 95 -6.13 30.75 -5.40
N CYS A 96 -6.85 29.71 -5.78
CA CYS A 96 -6.49 28.84 -6.88
C CYS A 96 -7.07 29.35 -8.20
N THR A 97 -6.29 30.14 -8.94
CA THR A 97 -6.70 30.73 -10.23
C THR A 97 -6.17 29.98 -11.45
N ASP A 98 -5.32 28.98 -11.26
CA ASP A 98 -4.61 28.25 -12.31
C ASP A 98 -4.33 26.82 -11.86
N ALA A 99 -5.37 25.99 -11.79
CA ALA A 99 -5.24 24.60 -11.39
C ALA A 99 -4.91 23.67 -12.56
N THR A 100 -4.31 22.54 -12.22
CA THR A 100 -4.21 21.34 -13.05
C THR A 100 -4.74 20.13 -12.28
N ILE A 101 -5.61 19.34 -12.92
CA ILE A 101 -6.09 18.07 -12.40
C ILE A 101 -5.80 16.98 -13.42
N GLU A 102 -5.30 15.85 -12.94
CA GLU A 102 -5.05 14.65 -13.74
C GLU A 102 -5.74 13.48 -13.07
N PHE A 103 -6.37 12.60 -13.87
CA PHE A 103 -6.97 11.38 -13.37
C PHE A 103 -6.99 10.33 -14.48
N LYS A 104 -7.15 9.07 -14.08
CA LYS A 104 -7.40 7.96 -15.01
C LYS A 104 -8.87 7.61 -15.00
N ILE A 105 -9.43 7.33 -16.17
CA ILE A 105 -10.81 6.86 -16.34
C ILE A 105 -10.80 5.57 -17.13
N TYR A 106 -11.52 4.56 -16.65
CA TYR A 106 -11.90 3.42 -17.46
C TYR A 106 -13.27 3.70 -18.08
N ARG A 107 -13.36 3.58 -19.40
CA ARG A 107 -14.63 3.75 -20.12
C ARG A 107 -15.29 2.39 -20.34
N GLY A 108 -16.38 2.10 -19.63
CA GLY A 108 -17.05 0.80 -19.67
C GLY A 108 -17.97 0.60 -20.88
N LYS A 109 -18.67 1.65 -21.33
CA LYS A 109 -19.64 1.58 -22.43
C LYS A 109 -19.62 2.80 -23.35
N ASP A 110 -20.34 2.66 -24.47
CA ASP A 110 -20.48 3.68 -25.51
C ASP A 110 -21.33 4.90 -25.12
N ASP A 111 -21.90 4.96 -23.91
CA ASP A 111 -22.84 6.02 -23.52
C ASP A 111 -22.28 6.94 -22.40
N ASP A 112 -22.39 8.27 -22.63
CA ASP A 112 -22.66 9.30 -21.63
C ASP A 112 -21.69 9.46 -20.42
N GLY A 113 -20.62 10.25 -20.55
CA GLY A 113 -19.71 10.61 -19.43
C GLY A 113 -19.86 12.04 -18.89
N LEU A 114 -19.74 12.20 -17.58
CA LEU A 114 -19.52 13.49 -16.91
C LEU A 114 -18.35 13.36 -15.92
N VAL A 115 -17.38 14.26 -15.99
CA VAL A 115 -16.18 14.16 -15.17
C VAL A 115 -16.22 15.03 -13.90
N PHE A 116 -16.91 16.18 -13.87
CA PHE A 116 -16.96 17.01 -12.66
C PHE A 116 -18.25 17.83 -12.54
N THR A 117 -18.74 17.99 -11.30
CA THR A 117 -19.82 18.93 -10.92
C THR A 117 -19.37 19.81 -9.74
N HIS A 118 -19.96 21.00 -9.61
CA HIS A 118 -19.96 21.74 -8.34
C HIS A 118 -21.33 22.37 -8.07
N ARG A 119 -21.50 22.92 -6.85
CA ARG A 119 -22.60 23.83 -6.47
C ARG A 119 -22.03 25.22 -6.20
N HIS A 120 -22.21 26.17 -7.11
CA HIS A 120 -21.81 27.57 -6.94
C HIS A 120 -22.55 28.22 -5.76
N THR A 121 -21.99 29.25 -5.13
CA THR A 121 -22.64 30.04 -4.04
C THR A 121 -24.01 30.62 -4.48
N ASN A 122 -24.21 30.79 -5.79
CA ASN A 122 -25.49 31.24 -6.40
C ASN A 122 -26.26 30.13 -7.16
N GLY A 123 -25.95 28.84 -6.96
CA GLY A 123 -26.76 27.73 -7.48
C GLY A 123 -26.59 27.38 -8.98
N ILE A 124 -25.43 27.65 -9.57
CA ILE A 124 -25.07 27.23 -10.94
C ILE A 124 -24.13 26.02 -10.84
N ASP A 125 -24.44 24.96 -11.59
CA ASP A 125 -23.56 23.80 -11.73
C ASP A 125 -22.62 24.00 -12.93
N VAL A 126 -21.35 23.61 -12.80
CA VAL A 126 -20.42 23.57 -13.94
C VAL A 126 -20.07 22.12 -14.27
N TYR A 127 -20.16 21.79 -15.56
CA TYR A 127 -20.08 20.42 -16.08
C TYR A 127 -18.88 20.23 -17.02
N PHE A 128 -18.06 19.21 -16.75
CA PHE A 128 -17.14 18.61 -17.73
C PHE A 128 -17.82 17.41 -18.38
N ALA A 129 -18.38 17.56 -19.59
CA ALA A 129 -19.30 16.56 -20.16
C ALA A 129 -18.81 15.96 -21.49
N LEU A 130 -19.07 14.66 -21.65
CA LEU A 130 -19.17 13.93 -22.91
C LEU A 130 -20.57 14.12 -23.55
N TYR A 131 -20.65 13.77 -24.82
CA TYR A 131 -21.78 13.99 -25.73
C TYR A 131 -22.84 12.88 -25.63
N HIS A 132 -24.13 13.26 -25.69
CA HIS A 132 -25.25 12.34 -25.90
C HIS A 132 -25.79 12.48 -27.34
N PRO A 133 -26.01 11.38 -28.09
CA PRO A 133 -26.66 11.41 -29.41
C PRO A 133 -28.14 11.85 -29.30
N GLY A 134 -28.36 13.16 -29.26
CA GLY A 134 -29.68 13.79 -29.09
C GLY A 134 -29.65 15.19 -28.49
N GLN A 135 -28.52 15.59 -27.88
CA GLN A 135 -28.31 16.95 -27.37
C GLN A 135 -27.89 17.91 -28.50
N THR A 136 -28.54 19.07 -28.61
CA THR A 136 -28.25 20.10 -29.61
C THR A 136 -27.27 21.19 -29.15
N SER A 137 -26.84 21.15 -27.88
CA SER A 137 -25.91 22.14 -27.31
C SER A 137 -24.46 21.65 -27.36
N ASN A 138 -23.68 22.23 -28.27
CA ASN A 138 -22.29 21.85 -28.56
C ASN A 138 -21.23 22.45 -27.62
N SER A 139 -21.62 23.13 -26.54
CA SER A 139 -20.69 23.94 -25.73
C SER A 139 -20.60 23.42 -24.29
N TYR A 140 -19.36 23.37 -23.77
CA TYR A 140 -19.09 23.28 -22.34
C TYR A 140 -19.75 24.48 -21.62
N SER A 141 -20.42 24.27 -20.48
CA SER A 141 -20.88 25.39 -19.65
C SER A 141 -19.66 26.03 -19.00
N SER A 142 -19.36 27.28 -19.36
CA SER A 142 -18.01 27.82 -19.42
C SER A 142 -17.62 28.83 -18.34
N ASN A 143 -17.78 28.50 -17.05
CA ASN A 143 -17.43 29.44 -15.97
C ASN A 143 -16.11 29.13 -15.23
N ILE A 144 -15.44 27.99 -15.52
CA ILE A 144 -14.12 27.61 -14.96
C ILE A 144 -12.99 27.85 -16.00
N TYR A 145 -13.33 28.38 -17.17
CA TYR A 145 -12.33 28.78 -18.15
C TYR A 145 -11.57 29.99 -17.66
N LYS A 146 -10.25 29.85 -17.51
CA LYS A 146 -9.36 30.98 -17.70
C LYS A 146 -9.42 31.32 -19.18
N SER A 147 -10.26 32.31 -19.54
CA SER A 147 -10.63 32.68 -20.92
C SER A 147 -9.47 32.51 -21.91
N GLY A 148 -9.54 31.48 -22.76
CA GLY A 148 -8.59 31.23 -23.84
C GLY A 148 -7.29 30.48 -23.47
N GLN A 149 -7.13 30.00 -22.23
CA GLN A 149 -5.93 29.27 -21.78
C GLN A 149 -6.19 27.81 -21.37
N SER A 150 -7.40 27.47 -20.91
CA SER A 150 -7.71 26.10 -20.47
C SER A 150 -7.63 25.08 -21.60
N ARG A 151 -7.08 23.90 -21.32
CA ARG A 151 -6.99 22.80 -22.30
C ARG A 151 -7.16 21.45 -21.62
N ILE A 152 -7.73 20.50 -22.37
CA ILE A 152 -7.88 19.10 -21.96
C ILE A 152 -6.93 18.26 -22.82
N LEU A 153 -6.21 17.36 -22.18
CA LEU A 153 -5.40 16.34 -22.82
C LEU A 153 -5.97 14.97 -22.47
N VAL A 154 -6.06 14.10 -23.47
CA VAL A 154 -6.36 12.68 -23.30
C VAL A 154 -5.14 11.92 -23.79
N ASP A 155 -4.55 11.09 -22.94
CA ASP A 155 -3.31 10.36 -23.18
C ASP A 155 -2.17 11.27 -23.69
N GLY A 156 -2.09 12.48 -23.11
CA GLY A 156 -1.11 13.50 -23.46
C GLY A 156 -1.39 14.25 -24.77
N VAL A 157 -2.48 13.94 -25.47
CA VAL A 157 -2.89 14.63 -26.70
C VAL A 157 -3.94 15.67 -26.38
N GLN A 158 -3.67 16.94 -26.69
CA GLN A 158 -4.66 17.99 -26.56
C GLN A 158 -5.83 17.75 -27.51
N ILE A 159 -7.05 17.72 -26.96
CA ILE A 159 -8.28 17.56 -27.72
C ILE A 159 -8.91 18.93 -28.07
N GLY A 160 -9.90 18.92 -28.96
CA GLY A 160 -10.66 20.11 -29.30
C GLY A 160 -11.63 20.55 -28.21
N ASN A 161 -12.36 21.62 -28.51
CA ASN A 161 -13.25 22.31 -27.58
C ASN A 161 -14.72 21.84 -27.68
N ALA A 162 -14.98 20.68 -28.28
CA ALA A 162 -16.30 20.07 -28.31
C ALA A 162 -16.36 18.84 -27.40
N ARG A 163 -17.54 18.56 -26.82
CA ARG A 163 -17.79 17.33 -26.04
C ARG A 163 -17.54 16.06 -26.86
N GLN A 164 -17.78 16.14 -28.17
CA GLN A 164 -17.51 15.05 -29.12
C GLN A 164 -16.02 14.74 -29.23
N ASP A 165 -15.14 15.74 -29.07
CA ASP A 165 -13.68 15.52 -29.17
C ASP A 165 -13.20 14.67 -27.99
N LEU A 166 -13.73 14.93 -26.79
CA LEU A 166 -13.48 14.11 -25.60
C LEU A 166 -14.08 12.71 -25.75
N ALA A 167 -15.30 12.61 -26.31
CA ALA A 167 -15.96 11.33 -26.53
C ALA A 167 -15.22 10.45 -27.54
N ASN A 168 -14.61 11.06 -28.57
CA ASN A 168 -13.83 10.34 -29.56
C ASN A 168 -12.44 9.95 -29.03
N ALA A 169 -11.91 10.69 -28.06
CA ALA A 169 -10.60 10.42 -27.49
C ALA A 169 -10.63 9.29 -26.46
N LEU A 170 -11.75 9.10 -25.75
CA LEU A 170 -11.92 8.02 -24.78
C LEU A 170 -12.47 6.76 -25.48
N THR A 171 -11.66 5.73 -25.65
CA THR A 171 -12.07 4.46 -26.27
C THR A 171 -12.75 3.56 -25.23
N VAL A 172 -13.84 2.91 -25.62
CA VAL A 172 -14.56 1.95 -24.75
C VAL A 172 -13.70 0.72 -24.49
N GLY A 173 -13.77 0.21 -23.25
CA GLY A 173 -13.00 -0.92 -22.74
C GLY A 173 -11.55 -0.58 -22.42
N GLN A 174 -11.17 0.70 -22.42
CA GLN A 174 -9.79 1.14 -22.18
C GLN A 174 -9.71 2.14 -21.03
N VAL A 175 -8.53 2.16 -20.42
CA VAL A 175 -8.12 3.21 -19.47
C VAL A 175 -7.49 4.35 -20.25
N HIS A 176 -7.90 5.57 -19.92
CA HIS A 176 -7.32 6.80 -20.45
C HIS A 176 -6.86 7.71 -19.33
N THR A 177 -5.74 8.40 -19.56
CA THR A 177 -5.31 9.50 -18.68
C THR A 177 -5.90 10.80 -19.19
N VAL A 178 -6.69 11.47 -18.37
CA VAL A 178 -7.26 12.77 -18.68
C VAL A 178 -6.61 13.83 -17.81
N ARG A 179 -6.10 14.86 -18.45
CA ARG A 179 -5.45 16.01 -17.80
C ARG A 179 -6.17 17.28 -18.20
N TYR A 180 -6.64 18.03 -17.23
CA TYR A 180 -7.25 19.33 -17.45
C TYR A 180 -6.39 20.42 -16.82
N GLU A 181 -5.95 21.36 -17.64
CA GLU A 181 -4.98 22.39 -17.26
C GLU A 181 -5.59 23.78 -17.41
N HIS A 182 -5.06 24.70 -16.60
CA HIS A 182 -5.34 26.13 -16.61
C HIS A 182 -6.80 26.48 -16.34
N PHE A 183 -7.32 26.01 -15.22
CA PHE A 183 -8.70 26.29 -14.81
C PHE A 183 -8.79 26.99 -13.47
N ASP A 184 -9.82 27.80 -13.30
CA ASP A 184 -9.98 28.68 -12.15
C ASP A 184 -10.91 28.06 -11.10
N LEU A 185 -10.37 27.77 -9.91
CA LEU A 185 -11.07 27.25 -8.75
C LEU A 185 -11.47 28.35 -7.74
N SER A 186 -11.05 29.61 -7.94
CA SER A 186 -11.18 30.71 -6.96
C SER A 186 -12.61 31.07 -6.57
N MET A 187 -13.58 30.70 -7.41
CA MET A 187 -15.01 30.90 -7.15
C MET A 187 -15.69 29.69 -6.51
N MET A 188 -14.94 28.63 -6.18
CA MET A 188 -15.48 27.39 -5.64
C MET A 188 -15.44 27.35 -4.12
N SER A 189 -16.48 26.77 -3.53
CA SER A 189 -16.54 26.52 -2.08
C SER A 189 -16.11 25.09 -1.71
N LYS A 190 -16.25 24.15 -2.64
CA LYS A 190 -15.87 22.74 -2.53
C LYS A 190 -15.54 22.21 -3.93
N LEU A 191 -14.69 21.19 -3.99
CA LEU A 191 -14.38 20.43 -5.21
C LEU A 191 -14.90 19.00 -5.07
N PHE A 192 -15.71 18.56 -6.04
CA PHE A 192 -16.27 17.21 -6.10
C PHE A 192 -15.90 16.50 -7.40
N MET A 193 -15.84 15.17 -7.34
CA MET A 193 -15.77 14.26 -8.47
C MET A 193 -17.03 13.40 -8.52
N ASN A 194 -17.90 13.66 -9.49
CA ASN A 194 -19.17 12.96 -9.63
C ASN A 194 -19.47 12.68 -11.10
N LEU A 195 -20.12 11.54 -11.38
CA LEU A 195 -20.86 11.27 -12.61
C LEU A 195 -22.31 11.78 -12.42
N HIS A 196 -22.78 12.74 -13.23
CA HIS A 196 -24.12 13.32 -13.07
C HIS A 196 -25.19 12.49 -13.77
N SER A 197 -26.31 12.25 -13.08
CA SER A 197 -27.52 11.74 -13.69
C SER A 197 -28.57 12.85 -13.94
N GLY A 198 -28.58 13.35 -15.16
CA GLY A 198 -29.88 13.44 -15.83
C GLY A 198 -30.31 12.02 -16.15
N GLY A 199 -31.60 11.69 -16.25
CA GLY A 199 -32.09 10.32 -16.51
C GLY A 199 -31.72 9.70 -17.88
N TYR A 200 -30.53 10.00 -18.41
CA TYR A 200 -29.98 9.60 -19.71
C TYR A 200 -28.56 8.98 -19.61
N PHE A 201 -27.85 9.08 -18.48
CA PHE A 201 -26.45 8.64 -18.34
C PHE A 201 -26.34 7.26 -17.63
N VAL A 202 -25.39 6.40 -18.06
CA VAL A 202 -25.25 5.00 -17.59
C VAL A 202 -24.01 4.83 -16.70
N GLU A 203 -24.12 3.95 -15.71
CA GLU A 203 -23.26 3.79 -14.53
C GLU A 203 -22.14 2.75 -14.73
N ASP A 204 -21.29 2.84 -15.76
CA ASP A 204 -20.26 1.80 -16.00
C ASP A 204 -18.81 2.32 -16.12
N ASP A 205 -18.60 3.63 -15.96
CA ASP A 205 -17.27 4.24 -15.92
C ASP A 205 -16.79 4.37 -14.46
N PHE A 206 -15.48 4.26 -14.26
CA PHE A 206 -14.86 4.55 -12.96
C PHE A 206 -13.59 5.37 -13.13
N ILE A 207 -13.29 6.17 -12.11
CA ILE A 207 -12.16 7.10 -12.10
C ILE A 207 -11.21 6.73 -10.96
N PHE A 208 -9.90 6.84 -11.21
CA PHE A 208 -8.85 6.52 -10.25
C PHE A 208 -7.59 7.35 -10.49
N ASP A 209 -6.59 7.23 -9.62
CA ASP A 209 -5.29 7.93 -9.72
C ASP A 209 -5.44 9.46 -9.92
N VAL A 210 -6.22 10.12 -9.06
CA VAL A 210 -6.56 11.54 -9.14
C VAL A 210 -5.46 12.37 -8.50
N LYS A 211 -4.96 13.38 -9.22
CA LYS A 211 -3.91 14.30 -8.77
C LYS A 211 -4.35 15.74 -8.99
N LEU A 212 -4.06 16.59 -8.03
CA LEU A 212 -4.37 18.02 -8.11
C LEU A 212 -3.11 18.83 -7.82
N ASP A 213 -2.79 19.72 -8.76
CA ASP A 213 -1.87 20.84 -8.60
C ASP A 213 -2.74 22.10 -8.60
N TYR A 214 -2.93 22.72 -7.44
CA TYR A 214 -3.71 23.94 -7.29
C TYR A 214 -2.83 25.18 -7.06
N THR A 215 -1.51 25.02 -6.87
CA THR A 215 -0.56 26.13 -6.73
C THR A 215 0.07 26.56 -8.05
N SER A 216 -0.10 25.76 -9.11
CA SER A 216 0.47 25.96 -10.45
C SER A 216 2.01 25.89 -10.50
N ASP A 217 2.64 25.24 -9.54
CA ASP A 217 4.11 25.14 -9.47
C ASP A 217 4.67 23.88 -10.17
N GLY A 218 3.78 22.99 -10.64
CA GLY A 218 4.13 21.73 -11.28
C GLY A 218 4.39 20.59 -10.30
N VAL A 219 4.15 20.79 -9.00
CA VAL A 219 4.14 19.78 -7.96
C VAL A 219 2.68 19.44 -7.63
N TRP A 220 2.41 18.15 -7.40
CA TRP A 220 1.09 17.73 -6.95
C TRP A 220 0.95 18.01 -5.45
N GLU A 221 -0.06 18.77 -5.04
CA GLU A 221 -0.38 18.93 -3.61
C GLU A 221 -1.23 17.81 -3.06
N HIS A 222 -2.01 17.17 -3.93
CA HIS A 222 -2.88 16.06 -3.55
C HIS A 222 -2.77 14.92 -4.55
N HIS A 223 -2.76 13.69 -4.05
CA HIS A 223 -2.79 12.47 -4.86
C HIS A 223 -3.65 11.42 -4.17
N TRP A 224 -4.79 11.11 -4.79
CA TRP A 224 -5.66 10.01 -4.41
C TRP A 224 -5.46 8.84 -5.38
N PRO A 225 -4.75 7.77 -5.01
CA PRO A 225 -4.56 6.62 -5.89
C PRO A 225 -5.90 5.91 -6.20
N LEU A 226 -6.86 5.95 -5.27
CA LEU A 226 -8.21 5.37 -5.40
C LEU A 226 -8.22 3.86 -5.72
N ILE A 227 -7.11 3.17 -5.42
CA ILE A 227 -6.93 1.71 -5.40
C ILE A 227 -6.61 1.34 -3.96
N GLY A 228 -7.33 0.41 -3.33
CA GLY A 228 -7.01 -0.07 -1.98
C GLY A 228 -7.41 0.85 -0.83
N HIS A 229 -7.43 2.17 -1.06
CA HIS A 229 -7.76 3.17 -0.04
C HIS A 229 -8.24 4.50 -0.64
N PHE A 230 -8.92 5.31 0.19
CA PHE A 230 -9.52 6.61 -0.18
C PHE A 230 -8.75 7.82 0.37
N ASP A 231 -7.52 7.59 0.83
CA ASP A 231 -6.73 8.63 1.47
C ASP A 231 -5.82 9.32 0.44
N ASP A 232 -5.68 10.63 0.61
CA ASP A 232 -4.68 11.43 -0.07
C ASP A 232 -3.29 11.14 0.49
N VAL A 233 -2.39 10.65 -0.37
CA VAL A 233 -1.04 10.25 0.03
C VAL A 233 -0.03 11.42 0.04
N ILE A 234 -0.44 12.62 -0.38
CA ILE A 234 0.44 13.80 -0.39
C ILE A 234 -0.06 14.91 0.54
N GLY A 235 -1.37 15.17 0.58
CA GLY A 235 -1.96 16.32 1.32
C GLY A 235 -2.85 15.97 2.52
N GLY A 236 -3.04 14.68 2.83
CA GLY A 236 -3.74 14.22 4.05
C GLY A 236 -5.26 14.48 4.09
N LEU A 237 -5.89 14.79 2.96
CA LEU A 237 -7.35 14.90 2.83
C LEU A 237 -8.00 13.53 2.55
N LYS A 238 -9.17 13.27 3.14
CA LYS A 238 -9.91 12.02 2.93
C LYS A 238 -11.07 12.21 1.95
N ALA A 239 -11.07 11.45 0.86
CA ALA A 239 -12.23 11.36 -0.02
C ALA A 239 -13.35 10.53 0.64
N ILE A 240 -14.61 10.95 0.48
CA ILE A 240 -15.77 10.19 0.95
C ILE A 240 -16.42 9.51 -0.27
N PRO A 241 -16.21 8.21 -0.50
CA PRO A 241 -16.80 7.48 -1.62
C PRO A 241 -18.29 7.18 -1.39
N ASP A 242 -19.05 6.95 -2.47
CA ASP A 242 -20.44 6.48 -2.40
C ASP A 242 -20.53 4.95 -2.44
N SER A 243 -19.65 4.30 -3.22
CA SER A 243 -19.55 2.84 -3.33
C SER A 243 -18.22 2.39 -3.93
N THR A 244 -17.96 1.09 -3.88
CA THR A 244 -16.72 0.48 -4.37
C THR A 244 -17.06 -0.58 -5.42
N ILE A 245 -16.34 -0.57 -6.55
CA ILE A 245 -16.37 -1.66 -7.54
C ILE A 245 -15.13 -2.52 -7.37
N TYR A 246 -15.28 -3.83 -7.45
CA TYR A 246 -14.16 -4.77 -7.40
C TYR A 246 -13.75 -5.14 -8.82
N LEU A 247 -12.50 -4.88 -9.16
CA LEU A 247 -11.91 -5.36 -10.40
C LEU A 247 -11.19 -6.68 -10.12
N PRO A 248 -11.62 -7.79 -10.76
CA PRO A 248 -10.96 -9.07 -10.56
C PRO A 248 -9.50 -9.01 -11.02
N ALA A 249 -8.70 -9.92 -10.45
CA ALA A 249 -7.45 -10.29 -11.07
C ALA A 249 -7.65 -10.71 -12.53
N ASP A 250 -6.67 -10.45 -13.37
CA ASP A 250 -6.58 -11.03 -14.70
C ASP A 250 -6.33 -12.57 -14.62
N GLN A 251 -6.06 -13.17 -15.78
CA GLN A 251 -5.78 -14.61 -15.87
C GLN A 251 -4.41 -14.98 -15.30
N THR A 252 -3.49 -14.03 -15.23
CA THR A 252 -2.13 -14.24 -14.68
C THR A 252 -2.15 -14.28 -13.16
N GLY A 253 -3.05 -13.50 -12.54
CA GLY A 253 -3.18 -13.39 -11.10
C GLY A 253 -2.18 -12.44 -10.45
N SER A 254 -1.45 -11.64 -11.24
CA SER A 254 -0.49 -10.65 -10.73
C SER A 254 -1.01 -9.21 -10.81
N SER A 255 -1.99 -8.97 -11.68
CA SER A 255 -2.61 -7.68 -11.93
C SER A 255 -4.12 -7.82 -11.99
N ASP A 256 -4.84 -6.70 -11.84
CA ASP A 256 -6.25 -6.63 -12.21
C ASP A 256 -6.44 -6.60 -13.73
N ILE A 257 -7.69 -6.68 -14.17
CA ILE A 257 -8.07 -6.68 -15.59
C ILE A 257 -7.68 -5.42 -16.38
N ILE A 258 -7.27 -4.33 -15.71
CA ILE A 258 -6.77 -3.11 -16.37
C ILE A 258 -5.25 -2.94 -16.24
N GLY A 259 -4.56 -3.95 -15.69
CA GLY A 259 -3.11 -4.05 -15.64
C GLY A 259 -2.45 -3.45 -14.39
N ASN A 260 -3.22 -2.98 -13.40
CA ASN A 260 -2.65 -2.50 -12.15
C ASN A 260 -2.28 -3.68 -11.25
N PRO A 261 -1.15 -3.64 -10.51
CA PRO A 261 -0.81 -4.66 -9.53
C PRO A 261 -1.95 -4.87 -8.54
N LEU A 262 -2.15 -6.13 -8.11
CA LEU A 262 -3.18 -6.45 -7.12
C LEU A 262 -2.79 -5.90 -5.74
N TYR A 263 -3.72 -5.17 -5.13
CA TYR A 263 -3.62 -4.60 -3.80
C TYR A 263 -4.17 -5.56 -2.76
N HIS A 264 -5.34 -6.15 -3.03
CA HIS A 264 -5.90 -7.21 -2.19
C HIS A 264 -5.47 -8.55 -2.74
N THR A 265 -4.56 -9.21 -2.03
CA THR A 265 -4.09 -10.56 -2.35
C THR A 265 -4.07 -11.41 -1.09
N GLY A 266 -4.10 -12.74 -1.25
CA GLY A 266 -4.01 -13.68 -0.15
C GLY A 266 -5.36 -14.25 0.31
N ARG A 267 -5.28 -15.21 1.25
CA ARG A 267 -6.35 -16.14 1.59
C ARG A 267 -6.95 -15.88 2.97
N VAL A 268 -8.09 -15.21 3.03
CA VAL A 268 -9.02 -15.22 4.17
C VAL A 268 -10.43 -15.61 3.71
N LYS A 269 -10.91 -16.79 4.16
CA LYS A 269 -12.22 -17.35 3.78
C LYS A 269 -13.42 -16.47 4.22
N TYR A 270 -13.20 -15.61 5.21
CA TYR A 270 -14.17 -14.68 5.76
C TYR A 270 -13.56 -13.29 5.75
N ASN A 271 -14.37 -12.24 5.76
CA ASN A 271 -13.90 -10.87 5.90
C ASN A 271 -13.29 -10.69 7.28
N ALA A 272 -11.98 -10.88 7.37
CA ALA A 272 -11.24 -10.81 8.61
C ALA A 272 -9.83 -10.31 8.36
N ASP A 273 -9.37 -9.48 9.29
CA ASP A 273 -8.03 -8.91 9.26
C ASP A 273 -7.11 -9.76 10.14
N LEU A 274 -5.88 -9.92 9.69
CA LEU A 274 -4.80 -10.33 10.57
C LEU A 274 -4.39 -9.10 11.38
N VAL A 275 -4.30 -9.26 12.69
CA VAL A 275 -3.96 -8.16 13.59
C VAL A 275 -3.01 -8.62 14.69
N GLN A 276 -2.35 -7.66 15.31
CA GLN A 276 -1.52 -7.80 16.50
C GLN A 276 -0.30 -8.71 16.32
N SER A 277 0.37 -8.66 15.16
CA SER A 277 1.70 -9.25 15.02
C SER A 277 2.70 -8.52 15.91
N ALA A 278 3.72 -9.22 16.41
CA ALA A 278 4.74 -8.59 17.24
C ALA A 278 5.56 -7.55 16.45
N CYS A 279 6.08 -6.57 17.19
CA CYS A 279 7.09 -5.61 16.75
C CYS A 279 7.97 -5.17 17.92
N ALA A 280 9.09 -4.50 17.63
CA ALA A 280 9.91 -3.88 18.67
C ALA A 280 9.39 -2.49 19.03
N THR A 281 9.50 -2.13 20.29
CA THR A 281 9.25 -0.80 20.83
C THR A 281 10.52 -0.28 21.50
N PHE A 282 11.04 0.82 21.01
CA PHE A 282 12.20 1.50 21.53
C PHE A 282 11.73 2.69 22.39
N ASP A 283 12.33 2.83 23.57
CA ASP A 283 11.87 3.79 24.58
C ASP A 283 12.44 5.22 24.42
N GLY A 284 13.36 5.43 23.48
CA GLY A 284 14.03 6.71 23.26
C GLY A 284 15.15 7.04 24.24
N VAL A 285 15.57 6.10 25.09
CA VAL A 285 16.58 6.33 26.13
C VAL A 285 17.91 5.68 25.76
N ASP A 286 17.97 4.35 25.65
CA ASP A 286 19.20 3.62 25.34
C ASP A 286 19.00 2.24 24.71
N ASP A 287 17.79 1.93 24.22
CA ASP A 287 17.47 0.72 23.47
C ASP A 287 18.14 0.70 22.08
N TYR A 288 18.85 -0.39 21.76
CA TYR A 288 19.37 -0.63 20.40
C TYR A 288 19.66 -2.10 20.13
N ALA A 289 19.88 -2.44 18.86
CA ALA A 289 20.37 -3.75 18.43
C ALA A 289 21.66 -3.61 17.63
N ASP A 290 22.67 -4.44 17.93
CA ASP A 290 23.88 -4.53 17.10
C ASP A 290 23.90 -5.82 16.30
N LEU A 291 24.21 -5.68 15.01
CA LEU A 291 24.50 -6.82 14.15
C LEU A 291 25.92 -7.36 14.46
N PRO A 292 26.12 -8.69 14.44
CA PRO A 292 27.41 -9.29 14.80
C PRO A 292 28.50 -9.07 13.73
N ALA A 293 28.11 -8.77 12.51
CA ALA A 293 28.98 -8.47 11.38
C ALA A 293 28.21 -7.64 10.33
N PRO A 294 28.90 -6.96 9.39
CA PRO A 294 28.25 -6.27 8.29
C PRO A 294 27.41 -7.23 7.42
N PRO A 295 26.16 -6.90 7.07
CA PRO A 295 25.32 -7.73 6.22
C PRO A 295 25.85 -7.79 4.78
N PHE A 296 26.59 -6.77 4.34
CA PHE A 296 27.26 -6.74 3.04
C PHE A 296 28.50 -5.87 3.10
N ASP A 297 29.39 -6.04 2.11
CA ASP A 297 30.47 -5.08 1.85
C ASP A 297 29.84 -3.86 1.17
N ALA A 298 29.92 -2.68 1.78
CA ALA A 298 29.33 -1.45 1.25
C ALA A 298 30.28 -0.67 0.32
N ASN A 299 31.48 -1.20 0.05
CA ASN A 299 32.48 -0.54 -0.78
C ASN A 299 32.32 -0.92 -2.25
N GLY A 300 31.94 0.05 -3.07
CA GLY A 300 31.85 -0.17 -4.52
C GLY A 300 30.69 -1.07 -4.95
N THR A 301 29.75 -1.36 -4.05
CA THR A 301 28.62 -2.27 -4.27
C THR A 301 27.29 -1.54 -4.21
N ASN A 302 26.30 -2.09 -4.90
CA ASN A 302 24.93 -1.61 -4.83
C ASN A 302 24.21 -2.27 -3.66
N TRP A 303 23.33 -1.54 -2.99
CA TRP A 303 22.59 -2.09 -1.84
C TRP A 303 21.26 -1.36 -1.64
N THR A 304 20.38 -1.94 -0.83
CA THR A 304 19.08 -1.37 -0.45
C THR A 304 18.78 -1.77 0.99
N VAL A 305 18.50 -0.82 1.87
CA VAL A 305 18.27 -1.08 3.31
C VAL A 305 17.09 -0.28 3.85
N GLY A 306 16.39 -0.81 4.85
CA GLY A 306 15.26 -0.10 5.42
C GLY A 306 14.46 -0.92 6.44
N CYS A 307 13.30 -0.38 6.81
CA CYS A 307 12.41 -0.97 7.80
C CYS A 307 11.02 -0.32 7.77
N TRP A 308 10.07 -0.97 8.44
CA TRP A 308 8.84 -0.33 8.91
C TRP A 308 9.09 0.37 10.24
N PHE A 309 8.54 1.57 10.42
CA PHE A 309 8.63 2.33 11.66
C PHE A 309 7.36 3.12 11.94
N ARG A 310 7.14 3.42 13.23
CA ARG A 310 6.04 4.23 13.74
C ARG A 310 6.58 5.11 14.86
N THR A 311 6.43 6.43 14.72
CA THR A 311 6.91 7.37 15.74
C THR A 311 6.17 8.70 15.66
N THR A 312 6.16 9.44 16.76
CA THR A 312 5.83 10.87 16.79
C THR A 312 7.06 11.73 17.09
N ASP A 313 8.21 11.09 17.31
CA ASP A 313 9.43 11.77 17.68
C ASP A 313 10.12 12.38 16.46
N ASN A 314 10.78 13.51 16.70
CA ASN A 314 11.44 14.28 15.67
C ASN A 314 12.98 14.22 15.79
N PHE A 315 13.53 13.23 16.52
CA PHE A 315 14.97 13.10 16.71
C PHE A 315 15.43 11.66 16.95
N TYR A 316 15.73 10.92 15.88
CA TYR A 316 16.03 9.50 15.98
C TYR A 316 17.02 8.98 14.93
N ARG A 317 17.51 7.76 15.15
CA ARG A 317 18.19 6.88 14.18
C ARG A 317 17.51 5.52 14.11
N LEU A 318 17.09 5.13 12.91
CA LEU A 318 16.51 3.81 12.67
C LEU A 318 17.61 2.79 12.36
N ILE A 319 18.46 3.12 11.38
CA ILE A 319 19.60 2.29 10.94
C ILE A 319 20.83 3.17 10.88
N ASP A 320 21.92 2.75 11.50
CA ASP A 320 23.18 3.47 11.47
C ASP A 320 24.37 2.54 11.23
N TRP A 321 25.17 2.94 10.25
CA TRP A 321 26.52 2.44 10.03
C TRP A 321 27.43 3.62 9.66
N ARG A 322 27.24 4.78 10.30
CA ARG A 322 28.05 5.98 10.09
C ARG A 322 28.62 6.54 11.40
N GLY A 323 27.80 6.53 12.46
CA GLY A 323 28.09 7.22 13.71
C GLY A 323 27.76 8.72 13.68
N THR A 324 28.02 9.40 14.79
CA THR A 324 27.89 10.86 14.94
C THR A 324 29.16 11.59 14.51
N GLY A 325 28.99 12.76 13.89
CA GLY A 325 30.10 13.56 13.37
C GLY A 325 29.79 14.25 12.05
N THR A 326 30.73 15.08 11.60
CA THR A 326 30.65 15.84 10.35
C THR A 326 31.02 14.97 9.15
N ALA A 327 30.50 15.30 7.95
CA ALA A 327 30.85 14.66 6.67
C ALA A 327 32.36 14.65 6.33
N THR A 328 33.17 15.43 7.06
CA THR A 328 34.63 15.51 6.94
C THR A 328 35.38 14.56 7.87
N THR A 329 34.68 13.91 8.81
CA THR A 329 35.30 13.10 9.87
C THR A 329 34.71 11.70 9.97
N VAL A 330 33.46 11.52 9.56
CA VAL A 330 32.78 10.23 9.56
C VAL A 330 32.23 9.89 8.18
N ARG A 331 32.14 8.59 7.90
CA ARG A 331 31.69 8.03 6.63
C ARG A 331 30.73 6.88 6.89
N GLY A 332 29.91 6.54 5.91
CA GLY A 332 28.94 5.46 6.01
C GLY A 332 27.52 5.93 5.74
N VAL A 333 26.56 5.15 6.23
CA VAL A 333 25.13 5.29 5.91
C VAL A 333 24.34 5.48 7.20
N GLN A 334 23.32 6.34 7.16
CA GLN A 334 22.32 6.41 8.22
C GLN A 334 20.93 6.73 7.67
N ILE A 335 19.92 6.09 8.25
CA ILE A 335 18.50 6.45 8.12
C ILE A 335 18.07 7.06 9.45
N SER A 336 17.76 8.36 9.43
CA SER A 336 17.61 9.15 10.65
C SER A 336 16.93 10.48 10.41
N LYS A 337 16.54 11.14 11.51
CA LYS A 337 15.92 12.46 11.50
C LYS A 337 16.51 13.33 12.63
N SER A 338 16.69 14.62 12.36
CA SER A 338 17.25 15.60 13.31
C SER A 338 16.15 16.52 13.85
N ALA A 339 16.19 16.89 15.13
CA ALA A 339 15.24 17.83 15.74
C ALA A 339 15.25 19.21 15.05
N THR A 340 16.37 19.57 14.43
CA THR A 340 16.57 20.90 13.81
C THR A 340 15.96 21.03 12.43
N ASN A 341 15.59 19.91 11.78
CA ASN A 341 15.13 19.88 10.40
C ASN A 341 13.73 19.27 10.36
N THR A 342 12.82 19.88 9.60
CA THR A 342 11.52 19.26 9.31
C THR A 342 11.64 18.12 8.31
N THR A 343 12.75 18.07 7.56
CA THR A 343 13.00 17.14 6.45
C THR A 343 13.91 15.97 6.84
N PHE A 344 14.03 14.98 5.96
CA PHE A 344 14.98 13.86 6.07
C PHE A 344 16.45 14.25 5.79
N ALA A 345 16.83 15.51 5.99
CA ALA A 345 18.19 16.02 5.80
C ALA A 345 19.28 15.26 6.59
N ASN A 346 18.93 14.53 7.66
CA ASN A 346 19.87 13.73 8.42
C ASN A 346 19.99 12.28 7.89
N THR A 347 19.09 11.82 7.02
CA THR A 347 19.27 10.57 6.27
C THR A 347 20.30 10.82 5.17
N ARG A 348 21.39 10.06 5.18
CA ARG A 348 22.57 10.40 4.38
C ARG A 348 23.51 9.24 4.08
N ILE A 349 24.28 9.43 3.02
CA ILE A 349 25.42 8.61 2.60
C ILE A 349 26.65 9.53 2.55
N ASP A 350 27.70 9.17 3.27
CA ASP A 350 28.86 10.02 3.53
C ASP A 350 30.19 9.32 3.23
N THR A 351 31.14 10.07 2.68
CA THR A 351 32.48 9.54 2.35
C THR A 351 33.55 9.88 3.38
N GLY A 352 33.25 10.75 4.35
CA GLY A 352 34.25 11.29 5.27
C GLY A 352 35.22 12.29 4.63
N ALA A 353 35.01 12.66 3.35
CA ALA A 353 35.84 13.59 2.60
C ALA A 353 35.11 14.92 2.29
N GLY A 354 34.04 15.23 3.03
CA GLY A 354 33.20 16.40 2.78
C GLY A 354 32.24 16.24 1.59
N ASN A 355 32.15 15.04 1.01
CA ASN A 355 31.17 14.70 -0.01
C ASN A 355 30.11 13.78 0.60
N GLU A 356 28.85 14.21 0.49
CA GLU A 356 27.69 13.49 1.00
C GLU A 356 26.52 13.56 -0.01
N ILE A 357 25.55 12.67 0.21
CA ILE A 357 24.17 12.83 -0.26
C ILE A 357 23.29 12.87 0.98
N ASN A 358 22.40 13.85 1.05
CA ASN A 358 21.33 13.95 2.04
C ASN A 358 19.98 14.23 1.34
N PHE A 359 18.89 13.99 2.06
CA PHE A 359 17.52 14.16 1.55
C PHE A 359 16.82 15.36 2.21
N ALA A 360 17.47 16.53 2.15
CA ALA A 360 16.96 17.75 2.77
C ALA A 360 15.70 18.31 2.10
N GLU A 361 15.38 17.83 0.90
CA GLU A 361 14.24 18.23 0.08
C GLU A 361 12.97 17.39 0.37
N VAL A 362 13.08 16.32 1.17
CA VAL A 362 11.95 15.42 1.47
C VAL A 362 11.43 15.73 2.87
N ASP A 363 10.18 16.18 2.97
CA ASP A 363 9.55 16.45 4.27
C ASP A 363 9.41 15.16 5.10
N ALA A 364 9.75 15.24 6.38
CA ALA A 364 9.63 14.11 7.29
C ALA A 364 8.39 14.23 8.20
N LEU A 365 7.70 15.38 8.22
CA LEU A 365 6.51 15.58 9.06
C LEU A 365 5.37 14.60 8.77
N PRO A 366 5.06 14.24 7.50
CA PRO A 366 4.01 13.26 7.20
C PRO A 366 4.31 11.85 7.72
N TYR A 367 5.56 11.57 8.10
CA TYR A 367 6.05 10.23 8.47
C TYR A 367 6.41 10.11 9.96
N ILE A 368 6.09 11.14 10.75
CA ILE A 368 6.23 11.15 12.22
C ILE A 368 4.90 11.49 12.88
N ASP A 369 3.81 11.01 12.31
CA ASP A 369 2.42 11.27 12.71
C ASP A 369 1.88 10.25 13.73
N GLY A 370 2.69 9.25 14.08
CA GLY A 370 2.28 8.14 14.93
C GLY A 370 1.56 7.01 14.21
N ASN A 371 1.63 6.93 12.88
CA ASN A 371 1.22 5.79 12.06
C ASN A 371 2.43 4.99 11.57
N TRP A 372 2.18 3.81 11.00
CA TRP A 372 3.23 2.98 10.42
C TRP A 372 3.61 3.48 9.03
N HIS A 373 4.91 3.62 8.80
CA HIS A 373 5.48 3.97 7.51
C HIS A 373 6.64 3.02 7.16
N HIS A 374 6.86 2.85 5.87
CA HIS A 374 7.96 2.05 5.33
C HIS A 374 9.01 2.98 4.73
N ILE A 375 10.26 2.84 5.13
CA ILE A 375 11.37 3.64 4.61
C ILE A 375 12.47 2.74 4.05
N MET A 376 12.88 3.01 2.81
CA MET A 376 13.98 2.30 2.14
C MET A 376 14.98 3.28 1.55
N LEU A 377 16.27 2.98 1.71
CA LEU A 377 17.38 3.71 1.11
C LEU A 377 18.13 2.78 0.16
N GLY A 378 18.07 3.09 -1.14
CA GLY A 378 18.81 2.41 -2.20
C GLY A 378 20.08 3.16 -2.60
N TRP A 379 21.13 2.43 -2.96
CA TRP A 379 22.41 2.97 -3.42
C TRP A 379 22.88 2.30 -4.70
N ASP A 380 23.08 3.11 -5.74
CA ASP A 380 23.82 2.75 -6.93
C ASP A 380 25.24 3.32 -6.85
N SER A 381 26.18 2.47 -6.46
CA SER A 381 27.59 2.84 -6.35
C SER A 381 28.20 3.21 -7.70
N SER A 382 27.71 2.60 -8.79
CA SER A 382 28.30 2.80 -10.12
C SER A 382 28.04 4.19 -10.68
N THR A 383 26.92 4.82 -10.28
CA THR A 383 26.53 6.16 -10.68
C THR A 383 26.72 7.20 -9.57
N GLY A 384 26.88 6.76 -8.33
CA GLY A 384 26.87 7.64 -7.16
C GLY A 384 25.48 8.19 -6.88
N THR A 385 24.43 7.40 -7.12
CA THR A 385 23.02 7.80 -6.95
C THR A 385 22.39 7.10 -5.75
N ALA A 386 21.77 7.88 -4.87
CA ALA A 386 20.97 7.39 -3.77
C ALA A 386 19.47 7.59 -4.04
N TYR A 387 18.66 6.65 -3.58
CA TYR A 387 17.21 6.63 -3.77
C TYR A 387 16.53 6.49 -2.40
N LEU A 388 15.72 7.47 -2.01
CA LEU A 388 14.88 7.37 -0.81
C LEU A 388 13.46 7.01 -1.25
N TYR A 389 12.94 5.92 -0.69
CA TYR A 389 11.57 5.49 -0.86
C TYR A 389 10.83 5.58 0.47
N LEU A 390 9.59 6.05 0.40
CA LEU A 390 8.66 6.18 1.53
C LEU A 390 7.34 5.52 1.11
N ASP A 391 6.82 4.63 1.94
CA ASP A 391 5.56 3.91 1.74
C ASP A 391 5.45 3.26 0.35
N GLY A 392 6.55 2.62 -0.08
CA GLY A 392 6.65 1.92 -1.36
C GLY A 392 6.92 2.83 -2.57
N ASN A 393 6.86 4.15 -2.41
CA ASN A 393 7.01 5.12 -3.49
C ASN A 393 8.38 5.80 -3.48
N LEU A 394 8.92 6.14 -4.66
CA LEU A 394 10.16 6.91 -4.76
C LEU A 394 9.90 8.35 -4.32
N ALA A 395 10.46 8.74 -3.17
CA ALA A 395 10.37 10.11 -2.66
C ALA A 395 11.39 11.03 -3.35
N LEU A 396 12.64 10.58 -3.49
CA LEU A 396 13.69 11.34 -4.17
C LEU A 396 14.84 10.45 -4.64
N ALA A 397 15.42 10.78 -5.79
CA ALA A 397 16.71 10.26 -6.24
C ALA A 397 17.72 11.40 -6.35
N LYS A 398 18.94 11.22 -5.84
CA LYS A 398 19.98 12.25 -5.83
C LYS A 398 21.33 11.66 -6.22
N THR A 399 22.00 12.31 -7.16
CA THR A 399 23.31 11.87 -7.67
C THR A 399 24.40 12.81 -7.20
N ASN A 400 25.50 12.23 -6.73
CA ASN A 400 26.75 12.95 -6.49
C ASN A 400 27.89 12.16 -7.13
N SER A 401 28.42 12.67 -8.24
CA SER A 401 29.48 11.99 -9.00
C SER A 401 30.80 11.85 -8.24
N ALA A 402 31.01 12.61 -7.16
CA ALA A 402 32.14 12.42 -6.25
C ALA A 402 32.01 11.15 -5.38
N LEU A 403 30.82 10.53 -5.33
CA LEU A 403 30.56 9.31 -4.57
C LEU A 403 30.56 8.03 -5.44
N VAL A 404 30.84 8.14 -6.75
CA VAL A 404 30.95 6.96 -7.62
C VAL A 404 32.03 6.02 -7.08
N ASN A 405 31.65 4.77 -6.79
CA ASN A 405 32.51 3.75 -6.20
C ASN A 405 33.24 4.22 -4.93
N ALA A 406 32.59 5.09 -4.16
CA ALA A 406 33.15 5.57 -2.90
C ALA A 406 33.33 4.44 -1.89
N ASP A 407 34.39 4.56 -1.10
CA ASP A 407 34.60 3.78 0.11
C ASP A 407 33.73 4.39 1.23
N LEU A 408 32.74 3.61 1.66
CA LEU A 408 31.80 4.00 2.69
C LEU A 408 32.11 3.35 4.04
N THR A 409 33.25 2.65 4.21
CA THR A 409 33.58 1.93 5.45
C THR A 409 33.64 2.83 6.68
N SER A 410 32.63 2.71 7.54
CA SER A 410 32.53 3.53 8.74
C SER A 410 33.48 3.09 9.85
N GLN A 411 33.74 4.02 10.78
CA GLN A 411 34.26 3.71 12.11
C GLN A 411 33.23 4.20 13.14
N PRO A 412 32.70 3.31 14.01
CA PRO A 412 33.28 2.05 14.48
C PRO A 412 33.01 0.81 13.61
N GLY A 413 32.24 0.92 12.51
CA GLY A 413 32.01 -0.18 11.58
C GLY A 413 30.91 -1.17 11.99
N ILE A 414 30.13 -0.86 13.03
CA ILE A 414 29.01 -1.67 13.52
C ILE A 414 27.72 -1.17 12.89
N TRP A 415 26.93 -2.09 12.33
CA TRP A 415 25.55 -1.81 11.92
C TRP A 415 24.66 -1.87 13.16
N ARG A 416 24.07 -0.73 13.52
CA ARG A 416 23.20 -0.58 14.68
C ARG A 416 21.78 -0.22 14.24
N LEU A 417 20.81 -0.81 14.92
CA LEU A 417 19.39 -0.49 14.80
C LEU A 417 18.94 0.30 16.03
N GLY A 418 18.20 1.39 15.84
CA GLY A 418 17.55 2.15 16.92
C GLY A 418 18.40 3.23 17.62
N ALA A 419 19.69 3.36 17.32
CA ALA A 419 20.54 4.42 17.89
C ALA A 419 21.81 4.66 17.06
N ALA A 420 22.57 5.71 17.39
CA ALA A 420 23.90 5.93 16.80
C ALA A 420 24.89 4.85 17.22
N SER A 421 25.64 4.33 16.26
CA SER A 421 26.58 3.21 16.41
C SER A 421 27.80 3.50 17.29
N ASN A 422 28.21 4.75 17.44
CA ASN A 422 29.45 5.13 18.12
C ASN A 422 29.27 5.65 19.55
N ASP A 423 28.20 6.40 19.83
CA ASP A 423 27.94 7.00 21.15
C ASP A 423 26.56 6.70 21.73
N GLY A 424 25.71 5.96 21.00
CA GLY A 424 24.37 5.61 21.43
C GLY A 424 23.35 6.76 21.41
N SER A 425 23.70 7.94 20.88
CA SER A 425 22.79 9.08 20.80
C SER A 425 21.74 8.95 19.67
N GLN A 426 20.80 9.90 19.63
CA GLN A 426 19.69 9.94 18.65
C GLN A 426 18.85 8.66 18.72
N GLN A 427 18.51 8.26 19.93
CA GLN A 427 17.78 7.04 20.22
C GLN A 427 16.39 7.10 19.60
N PHE A 428 15.98 6.00 19.00
CA PHE A 428 14.65 5.89 18.44
C PHE A 428 13.63 5.76 19.57
N GLN A 429 12.60 6.60 19.55
CA GLN A 429 11.42 6.45 20.38
C GLN A 429 10.25 6.08 19.47
N GLY A 430 9.74 4.86 19.57
CA GLY A 430 8.69 4.39 18.68
C GLY A 430 8.68 2.89 18.50
N SER A 431 7.95 2.41 17.50
CA SER A 431 7.94 1.00 17.14
C SER A 431 8.56 0.78 15.77
N ALA A 432 9.23 -0.35 15.58
CA ALA A 432 9.79 -0.75 14.30
C ALA A 432 9.64 -2.26 14.07
N CYS A 433 9.62 -2.67 12.82
CA CYS A 433 9.64 -4.07 12.41
C CYS A 433 10.25 -4.21 11.01
N GLY A 434 10.56 -5.45 10.61
CA GLY A 434 10.99 -5.76 9.25
C GLY A 434 12.28 -5.05 8.80
N PHE A 435 13.29 -4.95 9.67
CA PHE A 435 14.59 -4.42 9.26
C PHE A 435 15.22 -5.33 8.22
N ILE A 436 15.47 -4.81 7.03
CA ILE A 436 15.90 -5.61 5.88
C ILE A 436 17.07 -4.97 5.13
N PHE A 437 17.98 -5.82 4.67
CA PHE A 437 19.22 -5.45 4.03
C PHE A 437 19.40 -6.28 2.76
N TYR A 438 19.50 -5.62 1.62
CA TYR A 438 19.83 -6.24 0.33
C TYR A 438 21.22 -5.77 -0.11
N ASN A 439 22.02 -6.70 -0.62
CA ASN A 439 23.32 -6.43 -1.26
C ASN A 439 23.18 -6.16 -2.77
N ILE A 440 22.01 -5.68 -3.18
CA ILE A 440 21.68 -5.24 -4.54
C ILE A 440 20.84 -3.95 -4.45
N LEU A 441 20.79 -3.20 -5.54
CA LEU A 441 19.81 -2.12 -5.69
C LEU A 441 18.49 -2.73 -6.15
N LEU A 442 17.43 -2.57 -5.35
CA LEU A 442 16.08 -2.96 -5.76
C LEU A 442 15.50 -1.94 -6.75
N SER A 443 14.71 -2.44 -7.69
CA SER A 443 13.88 -1.63 -8.58
C SER A 443 12.66 -1.05 -7.84
N ALA A 444 12.04 -0.01 -8.39
CA ALA A 444 10.84 0.59 -7.81
C ALA A 444 9.68 -0.41 -7.65
N SER A 445 9.51 -1.36 -8.58
CA SER A 445 8.50 -2.41 -8.47
C SER A 445 8.80 -3.41 -7.36
N GLU A 446 10.07 -3.77 -7.16
CA GLU A 446 10.47 -4.64 -6.04
C GLU A 446 10.30 -3.93 -4.69
N ILE A 447 10.52 -2.60 -4.62
CA ILE A 447 10.21 -1.81 -3.42
C ILE A 447 8.71 -1.78 -3.14
N ALA A 448 7.88 -1.64 -4.17
CA ALA A 448 6.43 -1.68 -4.01
C ALA A 448 5.93 -3.06 -3.56
N GLU A 449 6.50 -4.15 -4.08
CA GLU A 449 6.23 -5.53 -3.62
C GLU A 449 6.67 -5.75 -2.17
N LEU A 450 7.85 -5.25 -1.80
CA LEU A 450 8.36 -5.31 -0.43
C LEU A 450 7.43 -4.59 0.54
N TYR A 451 6.92 -3.42 0.14
CA TYR A 451 5.94 -2.66 0.91
C TYR A 451 4.63 -3.45 1.09
N SER A 452 4.09 -4.07 0.03
CA SER A 452 2.79 -4.76 0.14
C SER A 452 2.86 -6.13 0.82
N THR A 453 3.98 -6.86 0.70
CA THR A 453 4.06 -8.26 1.12
C THR A 453 5.07 -8.53 2.25
N GLY A 454 5.94 -7.56 2.55
CA GLY A 454 7.04 -7.71 3.51
C GLY A 454 8.26 -8.45 2.97
N PHE A 455 8.27 -8.91 1.72
CA PHE A 455 9.44 -9.50 1.05
C PHE A 455 9.41 -9.26 -0.47
N VAL A 456 10.49 -9.62 -1.17
CA VAL A 456 10.55 -9.55 -2.64
C VAL A 456 10.66 -10.96 -3.19
N SER A 457 9.76 -11.36 -4.08
CA SER A 457 9.76 -12.69 -4.65
C SER A 457 11.02 -12.94 -5.48
N GLY A 458 11.70 -14.07 -5.22
CA GLY A 458 12.91 -14.47 -5.94
C GLY A 458 14.18 -13.69 -5.56
N VAL A 459 14.11 -12.72 -4.65
CA VAL A 459 15.27 -11.97 -4.15
C VAL A 459 15.53 -12.33 -2.69
N THR A 460 16.74 -12.80 -2.40
CA THR A 460 17.15 -13.12 -1.02
C THR A 460 17.87 -11.92 -0.41
N PRO A 461 17.40 -11.39 0.73
CA PRO A 461 18.11 -10.35 1.47
C PRO A 461 19.42 -10.88 2.06
N ALA A 462 20.37 -9.98 2.27
CA ALA A 462 21.62 -10.24 2.99
C ALA A 462 21.39 -10.37 4.50
N ALA A 463 20.39 -9.68 5.06
CA ALA A 463 19.87 -9.89 6.41
C ALA A 463 18.41 -9.46 6.47
N TYR A 464 17.58 -10.15 7.25
CA TYR A 464 16.19 -9.76 7.47
C TYR A 464 15.74 -10.09 8.88
N TYR A 465 15.23 -9.10 9.61
CA TYR A 465 14.73 -9.22 10.97
C TYR A 465 13.24 -8.86 10.97
N PRO A 466 12.33 -9.85 11.05
CA PRO A 466 10.89 -9.58 11.10
C PRO A 466 10.44 -8.88 12.38
N LEU A 467 11.14 -9.09 13.49
CA LEU A 467 10.76 -8.62 14.83
C LEU A 467 9.45 -9.30 15.32
N ALA A 468 9.31 -10.60 15.01
CA ALA A 468 8.13 -11.41 15.33
C ALA A 468 8.35 -12.32 16.56
N GLU A 469 9.39 -12.07 17.36
CA GLU A 469 9.80 -12.94 18.45
C GLU A 469 8.87 -12.89 19.66
N GLY A 470 8.40 -11.67 19.99
CA GLY A 470 7.51 -11.38 21.11
C GLY A 470 8.12 -11.56 22.50
N ALA A 471 9.39 -11.99 22.59
CA ALA A 471 10.15 -12.13 23.83
C ALA A 471 11.65 -12.25 23.51
N GLY A 472 12.50 -12.20 24.54
CA GLY A 472 13.94 -12.43 24.42
C GLY A 472 14.73 -11.20 23.99
N THR A 473 16.05 -11.39 23.91
CA THR A 473 17.06 -10.34 23.70
C THR A 473 17.82 -10.51 22.38
N THR A 474 17.26 -11.25 21.42
CA THR A 474 17.86 -11.54 20.13
C THR A 474 16.85 -11.28 19.03
N LEU A 475 17.25 -10.53 18.00
CA LEU A 475 16.50 -10.41 16.76
C LEU A 475 17.06 -11.43 15.77
N TYR A 476 16.24 -12.40 15.38
CA TYR A 476 16.69 -13.50 14.55
C TYR A 476 16.67 -13.10 13.07
N ASP A 477 17.86 -13.09 12.47
CA ASP A 477 18.02 -13.06 11.02
C ASP A 477 17.40 -14.30 10.34
N VAL A 478 16.38 -14.08 9.51
CA VAL A 478 15.67 -15.12 8.74
C VAL A 478 16.20 -15.30 7.31
N SER A 479 17.22 -14.53 6.91
CA SER A 479 17.79 -14.60 5.56
C SER A 479 18.57 -15.89 5.26
N GLY A 480 18.96 -16.63 6.31
CA GLY A 480 19.82 -17.80 6.22
C GLY A 480 21.32 -17.49 6.43
N ASN A 481 21.70 -16.23 6.65
CA ASN A 481 23.09 -15.83 6.89
C ASN A 481 23.52 -15.83 8.36
N ASN A 482 22.60 -16.17 9.28
CA ASN A 482 22.83 -16.28 10.73
C ASN A 482 23.37 -14.98 11.36
N LEU A 483 22.97 -13.81 10.85
CA LEU A 483 23.38 -12.51 11.37
C LEU A 483 22.51 -12.06 12.55
N HIS A 484 22.11 -12.95 13.45
CA HIS A 484 21.20 -12.61 14.55
C HIS A 484 21.73 -11.43 15.39
N ALA A 485 20.93 -10.37 15.50
CA ALA A 485 21.32 -9.14 16.20
C ALA A 485 21.07 -9.26 17.70
N THR A 486 21.95 -8.67 18.51
CA THR A 486 21.84 -8.68 19.97
C THR A 486 21.18 -7.38 20.44
N LEU A 487 20.17 -7.49 21.30
CA LEU A 487 19.48 -6.35 21.92
C LEU A 487 20.24 -5.89 23.16
N TYR A 488 20.35 -4.57 23.33
CA TYR A 488 21.04 -3.93 24.45
C TYR A 488 20.12 -2.96 25.17
N ASN A 489 20.27 -2.92 26.50
CA ASN A 489 19.56 -2.04 27.44
C ASN A 489 18.02 -2.16 27.48
N ILE A 490 17.46 -3.10 26.74
CA ILE A 490 16.02 -3.30 26.71
C ILE A 490 15.46 -3.80 28.04
N SER A 491 14.22 -3.40 28.32
CA SER A 491 13.32 -4.15 29.20
C SER A 491 12.36 -4.97 28.33
N GLU A 492 12.47 -6.30 28.37
CA GLU A 492 11.70 -7.20 27.48
C GLU A 492 10.19 -6.88 27.48
N SER A 493 9.63 -6.57 28.65
CA SER A 493 8.19 -6.28 28.77
C SER A 493 7.75 -5.00 28.07
N SER A 494 8.61 -3.97 28.00
CA SER A 494 8.29 -2.73 27.28
C SER A 494 8.70 -2.83 25.81
N PHE A 495 9.79 -3.53 25.53
CA PHE A 495 10.30 -3.71 24.16
C PHE A 495 9.32 -4.48 23.28
N TRP A 496 8.69 -5.54 23.82
CA TRP A 496 7.70 -6.35 23.11
C TRP A 496 6.24 -5.98 23.46
N ALA A 497 6.00 -4.77 23.99
CA ALA A 497 4.67 -4.37 24.48
C ALA A 497 3.65 -4.06 23.38
N ASN A 498 4.11 -3.52 22.25
CA ASN A 498 3.25 -3.12 21.15
C ASN A 498 3.20 -4.19 20.06
N THR A 499 2.20 -4.04 19.20
CA THR A 499 1.96 -4.90 18.05
C THR A 499 1.78 -4.08 16.79
N GLN A 500 1.76 -4.74 15.64
CA GLN A 500 1.59 -4.15 14.32
C GLN A 500 0.73 -5.02 13.41
N ASP A 501 0.20 -4.37 12.38
CA ASP A 501 -0.70 -4.95 11.37
C ASP A 501 -0.18 -4.67 9.95
N VAL A 502 1.09 -4.29 9.79
CA VAL A 502 1.73 -4.00 8.50
C VAL A 502 2.22 -5.26 7.78
N PHE A 503 2.58 -6.32 8.53
CA PHE A 503 2.80 -7.66 7.99
C PHE A 503 2.75 -8.72 9.09
N HIS A 504 2.48 -9.98 8.73
CA HIS A 504 2.34 -11.06 9.72
C HIS A 504 3.30 -12.21 9.41
N TYR A 505 4.56 -12.11 9.87
CA TYR A 505 5.61 -13.02 9.44
C TYR A 505 5.41 -14.45 9.93
N ASN A 506 5.18 -14.65 11.24
CA ASN A 506 5.12 -15.98 11.82
C ASN A 506 3.92 -16.78 11.29
N ILE A 507 2.78 -16.15 11.01
CA ILE A 507 1.64 -16.85 10.39
C ILE A 507 1.92 -17.22 8.93
N ASN A 508 2.69 -16.40 8.21
CA ASN A 508 3.04 -16.61 6.81
C ASN A 508 4.16 -17.64 6.60
N LYS A 509 5.17 -17.67 7.49
CA LYS A 509 6.38 -18.50 7.33
C LYS A 509 6.52 -19.60 8.38
N GLY A 510 5.93 -19.43 9.55
CA GLY A 510 6.07 -20.35 10.68
C GLY A 510 7.06 -19.87 11.73
N SER A 511 7.06 -20.54 12.89
CA SER A 511 7.99 -20.29 13.98
C SER A 511 8.22 -21.52 14.86
N SER A 512 9.38 -21.58 15.50
CA SER A 512 9.70 -22.52 16.57
C SER A 512 9.32 -21.89 17.90
N LEU A 513 8.52 -22.57 18.71
CA LEU A 513 8.15 -22.11 20.05
C LEU A 513 9.13 -22.64 21.09
N TYR A 514 9.76 -21.73 21.81
CA TYR A 514 10.63 -22.01 22.95
C TYR A 514 9.98 -21.52 24.23
N THR A 515 10.02 -22.34 25.28
CA THR A 515 9.39 -22.02 26.58
C THR A 515 10.45 -21.87 27.66
N HIS A 516 10.16 -21.03 28.65
CA HIS A 516 10.99 -20.80 29.83
C HIS A 516 10.18 -20.98 31.11
N ALA A 517 10.82 -21.31 32.23
CA ALA A 517 10.11 -21.52 33.50
C ALA A 517 9.51 -20.22 34.09
N THR A 518 10.11 -19.07 33.76
CA THR A 518 9.76 -17.75 34.33
C THR A 518 9.56 -16.63 33.32
N ASN A 519 10.07 -16.81 32.09
CA ASN A 519 10.06 -15.76 31.06
C ASN A 519 8.95 -16.08 30.06
N ASN A 520 8.54 -15.08 29.29
CA ASN A 520 7.52 -15.26 28.26
C ASN A 520 7.98 -16.27 27.19
N ASP A 521 7.02 -16.91 26.53
CA ASP A 521 7.32 -17.82 25.44
C ASP A 521 7.96 -17.06 24.27
N LEU A 522 9.06 -17.60 23.77
CA LEU A 522 9.83 -17.05 22.66
C LEU A 522 9.42 -17.76 21.36
N ARG A 523 9.03 -17.01 20.35
CA ARG A 523 8.85 -17.52 18.99
C ARG A 523 10.09 -17.21 18.17
N VAL A 524 10.81 -18.21 17.71
CA VAL A 524 11.92 -18.01 16.76
C VAL A 524 11.34 -18.13 15.36
N PRO A 525 11.31 -17.05 14.56
CA PRO A 525 10.77 -17.10 13.21
C PRO A 525 11.50 -18.11 12.33
N TYR A 526 10.79 -18.74 11.39
CA TYR A 526 11.41 -19.59 10.38
C TYR A 526 12.20 -18.78 9.36
N ASP A 527 13.04 -19.46 8.57
CA ASP A 527 13.70 -18.86 7.42
C ASP A 527 12.69 -18.46 6.31
N LEU A 528 13.19 -17.77 5.29
CA LEU A 528 12.40 -17.35 4.13
C LEU A 528 11.69 -18.50 3.38
N ASN A 529 12.20 -19.73 3.51
CA ASN A 529 11.67 -20.94 2.91
C ASN A 529 10.68 -21.68 3.82
N GLY A 530 10.41 -21.16 5.02
CA GLY A 530 9.51 -21.77 6.00
C GLY A 530 10.13 -22.96 6.75
N HIS A 531 11.46 -22.97 6.93
CA HIS A 531 12.16 -23.97 7.74
C HIS A 531 12.64 -23.39 9.09
N PRO A 532 12.70 -24.20 10.17
CA PRO A 532 13.27 -23.78 11.44
C PRO A 532 14.72 -23.31 11.31
N LEU A 533 15.06 -22.21 12.02
CA LEU A 533 16.44 -21.75 12.12
C LEU A 533 17.29 -22.70 12.98
N SER A 534 18.53 -22.95 12.55
CA SER A 534 19.49 -23.76 13.31
C SER A 534 20.20 -22.91 14.38
N ILE A 535 19.52 -22.67 15.50
CA ILE A 535 20.05 -21.84 16.59
C ILE A 535 20.51 -22.68 17.79
N THR A 536 21.38 -22.08 18.63
CA THR A 536 21.51 -22.53 20.01
C THR A 536 20.39 -21.89 20.83
N PRO A 537 19.53 -22.67 21.52
CA PRO A 537 18.45 -22.10 22.32
C PRO A 537 18.99 -21.09 23.34
N PRO A 538 18.33 -19.94 23.55
CA PRO A 538 18.72 -19.00 24.60
C PRO A 538 18.77 -19.67 25.98
N SER A 539 19.61 -19.13 26.86
CA SER A 539 19.82 -19.71 28.19
C SER A 539 18.50 -19.90 28.94
N GLY A 540 18.24 -21.12 29.41
CA GLY A 540 17.03 -21.48 30.15
C GLY A 540 15.81 -21.83 29.28
N TYR A 541 15.83 -21.52 27.98
CA TYR A 541 14.75 -21.88 27.08
C TYR A 541 14.89 -23.32 26.56
N SER A 542 13.77 -23.97 26.31
CA SER A 542 13.71 -25.31 25.68
C SER A 542 12.69 -25.32 24.54
N LEU A 543 13.03 -25.99 23.44
CA LEU A 543 12.13 -26.14 22.30
C LEU A 543 10.88 -26.91 22.74
N ALA A 544 9.72 -26.28 22.59
CA ALA A 544 8.41 -26.85 22.93
C ALA A 544 7.69 -27.40 21.70
N SER A 545 7.65 -26.65 20.60
CA SER A 545 7.02 -27.09 19.35
C SER A 545 7.58 -26.41 18.12
N GLU A 546 7.38 -27.05 16.97
CA GLU A 546 7.61 -26.49 15.64
C GLU A 546 6.26 -26.17 14.99
N ASN A 547 6.07 -24.94 14.54
CA ASN A 547 4.79 -24.47 14.03
C ASN A 547 4.92 -23.92 12.59
N PRO A 548 4.97 -24.80 11.57
CA PRO A 548 5.02 -24.37 10.18
C PRO A 548 3.74 -23.66 9.75
N ALA A 549 3.88 -22.73 8.80
CA ALA A 549 2.73 -22.13 8.12
C ALA A 549 1.93 -23.17 7.32
N GLY A 550 0.63 -22.93 7.14
CA GLY A 550 -0.26 -23.83 6.42
C GLY A 550 -1.71 -23.36 6.41
N ASN A 551 -2.63 -24.23 6.00
CA ASN A 551 -4.08 -23.94 5.97
C ASN A 551 -4.73 -24.04 7.37
N TRP A 552 -3.96 -23.77 8.43
CA TRP A 552 -4.37 -23.82 9.83
C TRP A 552 -3.67 -22.68 10.59
N HIS A 553 -4.21 -22.28 11.74
CA HIS A 553 -3.49 -21.35 12.61
C HIS A 553 -2.31 -22.07 13.24
N ASN A 554 -1.11 -21.54 13.02
CA ASN A 554 0.16 -22.14 13.42
C ASN A 554 0.67 -21.59 14.76
N ASN A 555 -0.24 -21.18 15.67
CA ASN A 555 0.13 -20.64 16.99
C ASN A 555 1.04 -19.40 16.94
N ALA A 556 1.04 -18.69 15.80
CA ALA A 556 1.60 -17.35 15.70
C ALA A 556 0.91 -16.40 16.70
N GLU A 557 1.65 -15.40 17.13
CA GLU A 557 1.17 -14.29 17.96
C GLU A 557 0.07 -13.46 17.29
N THR A 558 0.06 -13.45 15.94
CA THR A 558 -0.98 -12.83 15.13
C THR A 558 -2.36 -13.39 15.46
N LYS A 559 -3.31 -12.48 15.63
CA LYS A 559 -4.72 -12.78 15.84
C LYS A 559 -5.53 -12.53 14.57
N ILE A 560 -6.75 -13.06 14.56
CA ILE A 560 -7.72 -12.84 13.47
C ILE A 560 -8.87 -12.00 14.04
N GLN A 561 -9.10 -10.83 13.45
CA GLN A 561 -10.20 -9.93 13.81
C GLN A 561 -11.29 -9.99 12.74
N MET A 562 -12.53 -10.27 13.15
CA MET A 562 -13.67 -10.33 12.23
C MET A 562 -14.29 -8.94 12.06
N MET A 563 -14.82 -8.65 10.87
CA MET A 563 -15.53 -7.39 10.61
C MET A 563 -16.86 -7.30 11.37
N ALA A 564 -17.18 -6.10 11.88
CA ALA A 564 -18.43 -5.86 12.60
C ALA A 564 -19.64 -5.94 11.64
N GLY A 565 -20.54 -6.91 11.86
CA GLY A 565 -21.77 -7.07 11.08
C GLY A 565 -21.91 -8.38 10.31
N ASP A 566 -20.87 -9.23 10.26
CA ASP A 566 -20.97 -10.58 9.72
C ASP A 566 -21.78 -11.50 10.65
N ALA A 567 -23.11 -11.39 10.53
CA ALA A 567 -24.11 -12.03 11.39
C ALA A 567 -24.19 -13.57 11.27
N ASN A 568 -23.29 -14.22 10.51
CA ASN A 568 -23.33 -15.66 10.24
C ASN A 568 -22.43 -16.51 11.16
N LEU A 569 -21.92 -15.98 12.26
CA LEU A 569 -21.19 -16.77 13.29
C LEU A 569 -22.12 -17.35 14.39
N ALA A 570 -23.37 -17.61 14.05
CA ALA A 570 -24.31 -18.35 14.89
C ALA A 570 -24.37 -19.83 14.48
N ALA A 571 -23.35 -20.64 14.84
CA ALA A 571 -23.47 -22.10 14.91
C ALA A 571 -22.34 -22.83 15.68
N GLY A 572 -21.20 -22.18 15.92
CA GLY A 572 -20.12 -22.75 16.74
C GLY A 572 -19.58 -21.68 17.69
N THR A 573 -19.41 -22.01 18.96
CA THR A 573 -18.85 -21.11 19.99
C THR A 573 -17.43 -20.70 19.62
N PHE A 574 -17.29 -19.54 18.98
CA PHE A 574 -16.03 -18.84 18.82
C PHE A 574 -15.84 -17.94 20.03
N TRP A 575 -14.73 -18.08 20.75
CA TRP A 575 -14.38 -17.15 21.82
C TRP A 575 -13.77 -15.91 21.17
N MET A 576 -14.59 -14.89 20.98
CA MET A 576 -14.11 -13.54 20.69
C MET A 576 -13.75 -12.86 22.02
N ASP A 577 -12.65 -12.13 22.07
CA ASP A 577 -12.45 -11.17 23.14
C ASP A 577 -13.41 -9.97 22.98
N SER A 578 -13.39 -9.04 23.94
CA SER A 578 -14.25 -7.86 23.90
C SER A 578 -14.01 -6.95 22.69
N ALA A 579 -12.93 -7.16 21.94
CA ALA A 579 -12.58 -6.42 20.72
C ALA A 579 -13.04 -7.13 19.44
N GLY A 580 -13.70 -8.31 19.53
CA GLY A 580 -14.14 -9.07 18.35
C GLY A 580 -13.04 -9.95 17.75
N THR A 581 -11.93 -10.14 18.46
CA THR A 581 -10.76 -10.87 17.97
C THR A 581 -10.77 -12.31 18.47
N LEU A 582 -10.47 -13.27 17.58
CA LEU A 582 -10.28 -14.66 17.96
C LEU A 582 -8.86 -14.90 18.47
N GLN A 583 -8.75 -15.52 19.66
CA GLN A 583 -7.52 -16.15 20.11
C GLN A 583 -7.55 -17.66 19.85
N ALA A 584 -6.95 -18.10 18.74
CA ALA A 584 -6.65 -19.52 18.56
C ALA A 584 -5.39 -19.85 19.36
N ARG A 585 -5.52 -20.60 20.46
CA ARG A 585 -4.39 -21.01 21.32
C ARG A 585 -3.85 -22.40 20.96
N SER A 586 -4.51 -23.14 20.08
CA SER A 586 -4.03 -24.41 19.53
C SER A 586 -4.76 -24.83 18.26
N TYR A 587 -4.21 -25.80 17.52
CA TYR A 587 -4.87 -26.50 16.41
C TYR A 587 -6.28 -27.01 16.79
N ASN A 588 -6.49 -27.43 18.04
CA ASN A 588 -7.78 -27.94 18.52
C ASN A 588 -8.86 -26.86 18.66
N ASP A 589 -8.49 -25.58 18.85
CA ASP A 589 -9.45 -24.48 18.95
C ASP A 589 -10.14 -24.21 17.61
N ILE A 590 -9.49 -24.59 16.50
CA ILE A 590 -10.01 -24.47 15.14
C ILE A 590 -10.63 -25.80 14.66
N VAL A 591 -10.08 -26.95 15.06
CA VAL A 591 -10.56 -28.28 14.64
C VAL A 591 -11.87 -28.69 15.33
N GLY A 592 -12.20 -28.12 16.49
CA GLY A 592 -13.51 -28.29 17.12
C GLY A 592 -14.70 -27.85 16.25
N ILE A 593 -14.43 -27.17 15.13
CA ILE A 593 -15.42 -26.55 14.22
C ILE A 593 -15.84 -27.50 13.08
N TRP A 594 -15.15 -28.64 12.89
CA TRP A 594 -15.40 -29.56 11.76
C TRP A 594 -15.99 -30.92 12.15
N ASN A 595 -16.58 -31.06 13.35
CA ASN A 595 -17.19 -32.31 13.81
C ASN A 595 -18.70 -32.25 14.08
N ASN A 596 -19.42 -31.25 13.54
CA ASN A 596 -20.88 -31.27 13.51
C ASN A 596 -21.40 -31.43 12.08
N GLU A 597 -21.08 -32.57 11.47
CA GLU A 597 -21.92 -33.13 10.40
C GLU A 597 -23.00 -34.02 11.04
N ASN A 598 -24.24 -33.52 11.00
CA ASN A 598 -25.46 -34.32 10.85
C ASN A 598 -26.32 -33.65 9.78
#